data_AF-Q4ST10-F1
#
_entry.id   AF-Q4ST10-F1
#
_cell.length_a   1.000
_cell.length_b   1.000
_cell.length_c   1.000
_cell.angle_alpha   90.00
_cell.angle_beta   90.00
_cell.angle_gamma   90.00
#
_symmetry.space_group_name_H-M   'P 1'
#
loop_
_entity.id
_entity.type
_entity.pdbx_description
1 polymer ?
#
loop_
_entity_poly.entity_id
_entity_poly.type
_entity_poly.pdbx_seq_one_letter_code
_entity_poly.pdbx_strand_id
1 'polypeptide(L)' 'TDQERIGKDSNYEQEGKVQFVIDAVYVMAHALHNMHQELCPGRVGLCAKMDPINGTHLLKHIRRLNFAGQ' A
#
# COMPACT_ATOMS: atom_id res chain seq x y z
N THR A 1 -5.42 -26.34 -0.35
CA THR A 1 -5.54 -25.58 -1.61
C THR A 1 -4.67 -24.34 -1.47
N ASP A 2 -4.00 -23.90 -2.54
CA ASP A 2 -3.03 -22.78 -2.64
C ASP A 2 -1.58 -23.00 -2.17
N GLN A 3 -0.81 -23.76 -2.96
CA GLN A 3 0.65 -23.56 -3.04
C GLN A 3 1.09 -23.55 -4.51
N GLU A 4 0.55 -22.61 -5.27
CA GLU A 4 1.22 -22.24 -6.53
C GLU A 4 2.45 -21.40 -6.17
N ARG A 5 3.59 -22.08 -6.02
CA ARG A 5 4.90 -21.42 -5.87
C ARG A 5 5.59 -21.43 -7.21
N ILE A 6 5.93 -20.24 -7.71
CA ILE A 6 6.74 -20.08 -8.91
C ILE A 6 8.18 -20.50 -8.55
N GLY A 7 8.50 -21.76 -8.81
CA GLY A 7 9.84 -22.31 -8.66
C GLY A 7 10.74 -21.90 -9.81
N LYS A 8 12.07 -22.01 -9.62
CA LYS A 8 13.06 -21.72 -10.67
C LYS A 8 12.94 -22.61 -11.91
N ASP A 9 12.31 -23.78 -11.76
CA ASP A 9 12.06 -24.74 -12.85
C ASP A 9 10.67 -24.53 -13.51
N SER A 10 9.99 -23.42 -13.18
CA SER A 10 8.72 -23.04 -13.78
C SER A 10 8.92 -22.48 -15.18
N ASN A 11 8.03 -22.84 -16.11
CA ASN A 11 7.96 -22.21 -17.43
C ASN A 11 7.27 -20.83 -17.39
N TYR A 12 7.11 -20.26 -16.19
CA TYR A 12 6.49 -18.96 -15.95
C TYR A 12 7.50 -17.85 -16.14
N GLU A 13 7.19 -16.94 -17.07
CA GLU A 13 7.90 -15.69 -17.26
C GLU A 13 7.19 -14.59 -16.47
N GLN A 14 7.89 -13.98 -15.51
CA GLN A 14 7.32 -12.88 -14.76
C GLN A 14 7.27 -11.63 -15.64
N GLU A 15 6.05 -11.24 -16.01
CA GLU A 15 5.50 -9.94 -15.62
C GLU A 15 6.51 -8.80 -15.40
N GLY A 16 7.24 -8.29 -16.39
CA GLY A 16 8.35 -7.33 -16.15
C GLY A 16 7.92 -6.02 -15.48
N LYS A 17 6.62 -5.77 -15.40
CA LYS A 17 5.98 -4.59 -14.80
C LYS A 17 5.31 -4.86 -13.46
N VAL A 18 5.37 -6.09 -12.95
CA VAL A 18 4.75 -6.47 -11.67
C VAL A 18 5.27 -5.61 -10.52
N GLN A 19 6.54 -5.18 -10.55
CA GLN A 19 7.11 -4.28 -9.54
C GLN A 19 6.36 -2.94 -9.46
N PHE A 20 5.88 -2.38 -10.58
CA PHE A 20 5.08 -1.14 -10.56
C PHE A 20 3.75 -1.32 -9.83
N VAL A 21 3.14 -2.50 -9.93
CA VAL A 21 1.90 -2.83 -9.22
C VAL A 21 2.17 -2.96 -7.73
N ILE A 22 3.27 -3.63 -7.36
CA ILE A 22 3.71 -3.77 -5.98
C ILE A 22 3.95 -2.39 -5.37
N ASP A 23 4.74 -1.55 -6.04
CA ASP A 23 5.08 -0.20 -5.58
C ASP A 23 3.81 0.64 -5.42
N ALA A 24 2.86 0.59 -6.37
CA ALA A 24 1.61 1.34 -6.29
C ALA A 24 0.76 0.93 -5.07
N VAL A 25 0.69 -0.36 -4.74
CA VAL A 25 -0.02 -0.83 -3.54
C VAL A 25 0.70 -0.38 -2.26
N TYR A 26 2.03 -0.45 -2.24
CA TYR A 26 2.82 0.04 -1.11
C TYR A 26 2.67 1.55 -0.88
N VAL A 27 2.65 2.36 -1.95
CA VAL A 27 2.34 3.81 -1.86
C VAL A 27 1.03 4.01 -1.12
N MET A 28 -0.03 3.31 -1.52
CA MET A 28 -1.36 3.47 -0.92
C MET A 28 -1.37 3.04 0.56
N ALA A 29 -0.72 1.93 0.90
CA ALA A 29 -0.61 1.45 2.26
C ALA A 29 0.11 2.46 3.18
N HIS A 30 1.25 3.00 2.72
CA HIS A 30 1.99 4.02 3.47
C HIS A 30 1.22 5.33 3.60
N ALA A 31 0.45 5.74 2.58
CA ALA A 31 -0.34 6.95 2.64
C ALA A 31 -1.45 6.83 3.69
N LEU A 32 -2.14 5.69 3.71
CA LEU A 32 -3.15 5.37 4.72
C LEU A 32 -2.55 5.29 6.12
N HIS A 33 -1.38 4.66 6.26
CA HIS A 33 -0.68 4.58 7.54
C HIS A 33 -0.34 5.97 8.09
N ASN A 34 0.25 6.85 7.27
CA ASN A 34 0.61 8.21 7.70
C ASN A 34 -0.63 9.03 8.07
N MET A 35 -1.71 8.90 7.29
CA MET A 35 -2.98 9.54 7.60
C MET A 35 -3.57 9.02 8.92
N HIS A 36 -3.43 7.73 9.20
CA HIS A 36 -3.87 7.12 10.45
C HIS A 36 -3.07 7.59 11.66
N GLN A 37 -1.74 7.67 11.57
CA GLN A 37 -0.90 8.21 12.64
C GLN A 37 -1.28 9.67 12.98
N GLU A 38 -1.67 10.46 11.98
CA GLU A 38 -2.08 11.85 12.17
C GLU A 38 -3.50 11.96 12.78
N LEU A 39 -4.46 11.19 12.27
CA LEU A 39 -5.87 11.36 12.63
C LEU A 39 -6.33 10.48 13.81
N CYS A 40 -5.68 9.35 14.02
CA CYS A 40 -6.05 8.31 14.99
C CYS A 40 -4.84 7.87 15.85
N PRO A 41 -4.11 8.80 16.51
CA PRO A 41 -2.88 8.48 17.24
C PRO A 41 -3.12 7.47 18.38
N GLY A 42 -2.28 6.43 18.45
CA GLY A 42 -2.31 5.42 19.50
C GLY A 42 -3.52 4.46 19.46
N ARG A 43 -4.37 4.53 18.42
CA ARG A 43 -5.55 3.68 18.29
C ARG A 43 -5.28 2.48 17.38
N VAL A 44 -5.74 1.30 17.79
CA VAL A 44 -5.81 0.14 16.88
C VAL A 44 -7.06 0.23 16.02
N GLY A 45 -6.93 0.03 14.72
CA GLY A 45 -8.02 0.14 13.75
C GLY A 45 -8.43 1.59 13.43
N LEU A 46 -9.54 1.76 12.71
CA LEU A 46 -10.01 3.07 12.26
C LEU A 46 -10.66 3.87 13.40
N CYS A 47 -10.62 5.19 13.27
CA CYS A 47 -11.37 6.12 14.10
C CYS A 47 -12.40 6.89 13.27
N ALA A 48 -13.35 7.56 13.91
CA ALA A 48 -14.43 8.29 13.22
C ALA A 48 -13.93 9.36 12.22
N LYS A 49 -12.69 9.83 12.35
CA LYS A 49 -12.06 10.77 11.39
C LYS A 49 -11.58 10.10 10.10
N MET A 50 -11.53 8.78 10.06
CA MET A 50 -11.15 7.97 8.90
C MET A 50 -12.28 7.04 8.44
N ASP A 51 -13.50 7.23 8.94
CA ASP A 51 -14.67 6.43 8.57
C ASP A 51 -15.88 7.36 8.28
N PRO A 52 -16.10 7.78 7.02
CA PRO A 52 -15.34 7.42 5.82
C PRO A 52 -14.03 8.21 5.66
N ILE A 53 -13.11 7.70 4.83
CA ILE A 53 -11.84 8.37 4.51
C ILE A 53 -12.08 9.60 3.63
N ASN A 54 -11.48 10.74 3.99
CA ASN A 54 -11.45 11.92 3.14
C ASN A 54 -10.41 11.77 2.01
N GLY A 55 -10.88 11.61 0.77
CA GLY A 55 -10.03 11.40 -0.40
C GLY A 55 -9.07 12.55 -0.71
N THR A 56 -9.45 13.81 -0.48
CA THR A 56 -8.55 14.97 -0.66
C THR A 56 -7.42 14.95 0.37
N HIS A 57 -7.70 14.51 1.59
CA HIS A 57 -6.66 14.36 2.61
C HIS A 57 -5.71 13.21 2.25
N LEU A 58 -6.26 12.05 1.88
CA LEU A 58 -5.49 10.90 1.42
C LEU A 58 -4.58 11.25 0.24
N LEU A 59 -5.08 12.00 -0.75
CA LEU A 59 -4.28 12.45 -1.89
C LEU A 59 -3.07 13.30 -1.49
N LYS A 60 -3.19 14.12 -0.43
CA LYS A 60 -2.03 14.86 0.11
C LYS A 60 -1.00 13.92 0.69
N HIS A 61 -1.39 12.85 1.38
CA HIS A 61 -0.44 11.85 1.87
C HIS A 61 0.24 11.11 0.71
N ILE A 62 -0.52 10.66 -0.29
CA ILE A 62 0.03 9.96 -1.47
C ILE A 62 1.11 10.81 -2.15
N ARG A 63 0.84 12.10 -2.36
CA ARG A 63 1.77 13.03 -3.04
C ARG A 63 3.03 13.39 -2.23
N ARG A 64 3.04 13.16 -0.92
CA ARG A 64 4.16 13.51 -0.03
C ARG A 64 5.09 12.33 0.27
N LEU A 65 4.72 11.12 -0.14
CA LEU A 65 5.56 9.95 0.09
C LEU A 65 6.82 10.01 -0.77
N ASN A 66 7.95 9.74 -0.14
CA ASN A 66 9.22 9.48 -0.79
C ASN A 66 9.78 8.19 -0.16
N PHE A 67 9.74 7.09 -0.90
CA PHE A 67 10.38 5.84 -0.49
C PHE A 67 11.06 5.21 -1.71
N ALA A 68 12.16 4.49 -1.46
CA ALA A 68 12.80 3.69 -2.50
C ALA A 68 11.93 2.44 -2.74
N GLY A 69 11.42 2.28 -3.97
CA GLY A 69 10.86 1.01 -4.42
C GLY A 69 11.92 -0.10 -4.32
N GLN A 70 11.50 -1.34 -4.07
CA GLN A 70 12.41 -2.49 -3.99
C GLN A 70 12.83 -3.01 -5.35
#